data_AF-A0A0N0LT27-F1
#
_entry.id   AF-A0A0N0LT27-F1
#
_cell.length_a   1.000
_cell.length_b   1.000
_cell.length_c   1.000
_cell.angle_alpha   90.00
_cell.angle_beta   90.00
_cell.angle_gamma   90.00
#
_symmetry.space_group_name_H-M   'P 1'
#
loop_
_entity.id
_entity.type
_entity.pdbx_description
1 polymer ?
#
loop_
_entity_poly.entity_id
_entity_poly.type
_entity_poly.pdbx_seq_one_letter_code
_entity_poly.pdbx_strand_id
1 'polypeptide(L)'
;PTYHQALSESKFLIFEKYNVNFSNSQANHFITRFEVLAFSQDNNTGFSATLFYDTEDNEYILAIRGIDIFRFNWNLVNAVKSGIKIIRGKVSINYYLSLLRFYDEKVKPIIQDKKLTITGHVFGGYLAQLFALSFPEVVHKVYTFNATGVTQNLVTQSVDMALNVANEITKQVAFDFSVYDSNLDEFVSIQVDERLKNNVKLDKGLLVCNDKEIQEQIPKYLQREFLEKHNNSYNYQTAQIGASLLLQEIHRAEIGDNIFVKTRLDGFIPHTIDTEVFTLNQELSKAVNNLIAYLPNSHKELPTALQQSEIYRIYTIDIADTETIMQQFGNHIVASETIELKLNAIKLITKFDDFKRSGAVKGALKTIKMGNVAGWLIILVSIKNIYEELLVQSRITEDSAPMIDSINCYWCGWQQLVR
;
A
#
# COMPACT_ATOMS: atom_id res chain seq x y z
N PRO A 1 -23.21 0.08 -14.70
CA PRO A 1 -23.51 -1.30 -14.24
C PRO A 1 -24.17 -1.22 -12.86
N THR A 2 -25.09 -2.12 -12.54
CA THR A 2 -25.57 -2.29 -11.16
C THR A 2 -24.48 -2.93 -10.29
N TYR A 3 -24.66 -2.89 -8.96
CA TYR A 3 -23.76 -3.56 -8.02
C TYR A 3 -23.68 -5.08 -8.29
N HIS A 4 -24.83 -5.72 -8.56
CA HIS A 4 -24.86 -7.12 -9.05
C HIS A 4 -24.02 -7.31 -10.31
N GLN A 5 -24.24 -6.48 -11.35
CA GLN A 5 -23.49 -6.58 -12.61
C GLN A 5 -21.98 -6.39 -12.39
N ALA A 6 -21.57 -5.54 -11.46
CA ALA A 6 -20.15 -5.39 -11.12
C ALA A 6 -19.52 -6.66 -10.53
N LEU A 7 -20.32 -7.52 -9.87
CA LEU A 7 -19.86 -8.79 -9.28
C LEU A 7 -19.97 -9.97 -10.26
N SER A 8 -21.05 -10.04 -11.05
CA SER A 8 -21.32 -11.15 -11.98
C SER A 8 -20.72 -10.98 -13.37
N GLU A 9 -20.55 -9.73 -13.83
CA GLU A 9 -20.12 -9.39 -15.19
C GLU A 9 -18.78 -8.63 -15.23
N SER A 10 -18.04 -8.59 -14.11
CA SER A 10 -16.71 -7.97 -14.08
C SER A 10 -15.81 -8.56 -15.17
N LYS A 11 -15.27 -7.68 -16.00
CA LYS A 11 -14.22 -8.02 -16.96
C LYS A 11 -12.96 -7.26 -16.59
N PHE A 12 -11.98 -7.96 -16.03
CA PHE A 12 -10.59 -7.48 -16.07
C PHE A 12 -10.14 -7.57 -17.53
N LEU A 13 -10.26 -6.46 -18.26
CA LEU A 13 -10.23 -6.35 -19.73
C LEU A 13 -8.96 -6.88 -20.43
N ILE A 14 -7.91 -7.20 -19.69
CA ILE A 14 -6.63 -7.73 -20.20
C ILE A 14 -6.48 -9.24 -19.89
N PHE A 15 -7.29 -9.77 -18.98
CA PHE A 15 -7.08 -11.07 -18.33
C PHE A 15 -8.40 -11.83 -18.08
N GLU A 16 -9.26 -11.97 -19.10
CA GLU A 16 -10.57 -12.65 -18.95
C GLU A 16 -10.48 -14.06 -18.31
N LYS A 17 -9.38 -14.80 -18.53
CA LYS A 17 -9.12 -16.12 -17.91
C LYS A 17 -8.93 -16.07 -16.37
N TYR A 18 -8.65 -14.89 -15.81
CA TYR A 18 -8.37 -14.64 -14.40
C TYR A 18 -9.49 -13.86 -13.71
N ASN A 19 -10.56 -13.53 -14.43
CA ASN A 19 -11.80 -13.01 -13.85
C ASN A 19 -12.30 -13.94 -12.73
N VAL A 20 -12.59 -13.34 -11.58
CA VAL A 20 -13.29 -13.95 -10.44
C VAL A 20 -14.68 -13.33 -10.43
N ASN A 21 -15.56 -13.86 -11.27
CA ASN A 21 -16.94 -13.42 -11.30
C ASN A 21 -17.72 -14.29 -10.32
N PHE A 22 -18.56 -13.64 -9.52
CA PHE A 22 -19.52 -14.34 -8.70
C PHE A 22 -20.55 -14.98 -9.62
N SER A 23 -21.00 -16.21 -9.32
CA SER A 23 -22.23 -16.72 -9.92
C SER A 23 -23.40 -15.77 -9.58
N ASN A 24 -24.49 -15.79 -10.34
CA ASN A 24 -25.67 -14.98 -9.98
C ASN A 24 -26.19 -15.28 -8.57
N SER A 25 -26.03 -16.52 -8.07
CA SER A 25 -26.38 -16.85 -6.67
C SER A 25 -25.42 -16.21 -5.66
N GLN A 26 -24.11 -16.24 -5.91
CA GLN A 26 -23.11 -15.59 -5.06
C GLN A 26 -23.24 -14.06 -5.09
N ALA A 27 -23.49 -13.47 -6.27
CA ALA A 27 -23.72 -12.05 -6.44
C ALA A 27 -24.98 -11.60 -5.69
N ASN A 28 -26.10 -12.33 -5.85
CA ASN A 28 -27.33 -12.07 -5.09
C ASN A 28 -27.10 -12.15 -3.58
N HIS A 29 -26.48 -13.24 -3.08
CA HIS A 29 -26.22 -13.38 -1.64
C HIS A 29 -25.33 -12.24 -1.10
N PHE A 30 -24.29 -11.86 -1.85
CA PHE A 30 -23.39 -10.78 -1.44
C PHE A 30 -24.11 -9.41 -1.40
N ILE A 31 -24.93 -9.06 -2.40
CA ILE A 31 -25.66 -7.80 -2.39
C ILE A 31 -26.83 -7.77 -1.39
N THR A 32 -27.32 -8.93 -0.92
CA THR A 32 -28.32 -9.00 0.16
C THR A 32 -27.71 -8.92 1.56
N ARG A 33 -26.47 -9.40 1.73
CA ARG A 33 -25.74 -9.38 3.01
C ARG A 33 -24.94 -8.10 3.22
N PHE A 34 -24.26 -7.59 2.17
CA PHE A 34 -23.32 -6.47 2.30
C PHE A 34 -23.87 -5.18 1.67
N GLU A 35 -24.29 -4.25 2.52
CA GLU A 35 -24.73 -2.91 2.12
C GLU A 35 -23.53 -1.99 1.87
N VAL A 36 -23.53 -1.21 0.79
CA VAL A 36 -22.51 -0.18 0.55
C VAL A 36 -22.92 1.12 1.25
N LEU A 37 -22.22 1.48 2.33
CA LEU A 37 -22.51 2.71 3.08
C LEU A 37 -21.70 3.92 2.60
N ALA A 38 -20.45 3.70 2.18
CA ALA A 38 -19.63 4.75 1.58
C ALA A 38 -18.66 4.18 0.54
N PHE A 39 -18.31 4.99 -0.46
CA PHE A 39 -17.40 4.61 -1.52
C PHE A 39 -16.50 5.79 -1.91
N SER A 40 -15.24 5.49 -2.22
CA SER A 40 -14.31 6.45 -2.83
C SER A 40 -13.59 5.82 -4.02
N GLN A 41 -13.46 6.62 -5.08
CA GLN A 41 -12.62 6.34 -6.23
C GLN A 41 -11.94 7.64 -6.68
N ASP A 42 -10.68 7.78 -6.29
CA ASP A 42 -9.84 8.90 -6.67
C ASP A 42 -9.23 8.62 -8.05
N ASN A 43 -9.55 9.49 -9.02
CA ASN A 43 -9.08 9.34 -10.40
C ASN A 43 -7.66 9.89 -10.61
N ASN A 44 -7.18 10.74 -9.69
CA ASN A 44 -5.88 11.38 -9.79
C ASN A 44 -4.81 10.51 -9.11
N THR A 45 -5.08 10.02 -7.90
CA THR A 45 -4.15 9.11 -7.21
C THR A 45 -4.32 7.67 -7.65
N GLY A 46 -5.55 7.23 -7.97
CA GLY A 46 -5.88 5.81 -8.19
C GLY A 46 -6.32 5.06 -6.93
N PHE A 47 -6.37 5.74 -5.77
CA PHE A 47 -6.94 5.23 -4.53
C PHE A 47 -8.42 4.84 -4.71
N SER A 48 -8.84 3.79 -3.99
CA SER A 48 -10.26 3.44 -3.89
C SER A 48 -10.50 2.54 -2.68
N ALA A 49 -11.58 2.80 -1.97
CA ALA A 49 -12.04 2.01 -0.84
C ALA A 49 -13.57 2.04 -0.76
N THR A 50 -14.13 1.04 -0.11
CA THR A 50 -15.56 0.91 0.15
C THR A 50 -15.77 0.59 1.62
N LEU A 51 -16.71 1.29 2.26
CA LEU A 51 -17.26 0.89 3.55
C LEU A 51 -18.51 0.05 3.28
N PHE A 52 -18.47 -1.20 3.69
CA PHE A 52 -19.62 -2.08 3.73
C PHE A 52 -20.19 -2.17 5.15
N TYR A 53 -21.47 -2.50 5.25
CA TYR A 53 -22.07 -3.04 6.46
C TYR A 53 -22.53 -4.47 6.19
N ASP A 54 -22.09 -5.40 7.03
CA ASP A 54 -22.54 -6.79 7.02
C ASP A 54 -23.84 -6.89 7.83
N THR A 55 -24.95 -7.22 7.17
CA THR A 55 -26.27 -7.31 7.82
C THR A 55 -26.48 -8.60 8.62
N GLU A 56 -25.64 -9.62 8.41
CA GLU A 56 -25.69 -10.87 9.18
C GLU A 56 -24.84 -10.73 10.45
N ASP A 57 -23.58 -10.33 10.32
CA ASP A 57 -22.64 -10.23 11.47
C ASP A 57 -22.64 -8.85 12.17
N ASN A 58 -23.37 -7.86 11.62
CA ASN A 58 -23.47 -6.48 12.12
C ASN A 58 -22.12 -5.72 12.18
N GLU A 59 -21.17 -6.11 11.33
CA GLU A 59 -19.84 -5.51 11.24
C GLU A 59 -19.76 -4.38 10.19
N TYR A 60 -18.90 -3.39 10.45
CA TYR A 60 -18.52 -2.37 9.48
C TYR A 60 -17.19 -2.75 8.85
N ILE A 61 -17.18 -2.99 7.53
CA ILE A 61 -16.02 -3.53 6.82
C ILE A 61 -15.44 -2.45 5.89
N LEU A 62 -14.28 -1.92 6.24
CA LEU A 62 -13.50 -1.01 5.39
C LEU A 62 -12.61 -1.82 4.44
N ALA A 63 -13.06 -2.01 3.21
CA ALA A 63 -12.34 -2.70 2.16
C ALA A 63 -11.51 -1.72 1.31
N ILE A 64 -10.19 -1.86 1.37
CA ILE A 64 -9.24 -0.99 0.66
C ILE A 64 -8.70 -1.72 -0.57
N ARG A 65 -8.93 -1.14 -1.76
CA ARG A 65 -8.46 -1.70 -3.02
C ARG A 65 -6.96 -1.41 -3.20
N GLY A 66 -6.20 -2.40 -3.65
CA GLY A 66 -4.83 -2.17 -4.14
C GLY A 66 -4.79 -1.24 -5.35
N ILE A 67 -3.60 -0.77 -5.75
CA ILE A 67 -3.46 0.15 -6.88
C ILE A 67 -4.14 -0.42 -8.13
N ASP A 68 -4.84 0.45 -8.87
CA ASP A 68 -5.37 0.09 -10.19
C ASP A 68 -4.24 -0.04 -11.22
N ILE A 69 -3.62 -1.21 -11.27
CA ILE A 69 -2.63 -1.58 -12.28
C ILE A 69 -3.21 -1.68 -13.71
N PHE A 70 -4.52 -1.51 -13.88
CA PHE A 70 -5.23 -1.58 -15.16
C PHE A 70 -5.65 -0.19 -15.69
N ARG A 71 -5.78 0.83 -14.82
CA ARG A 71 -5.95 2.24 -15.22
C ARG A 71 -4.75 2.81 -16.00
N PHE A 72 -3.55 2.28 -15.78
CA PHE A 72 -2.32 2.72 -16.46
C PHE A 72 -2.19 2.18 -17.90
N ASN A 73 -3.13 2.61 -18.76
CA ASN A 73 -3.00 2.69 -20.22
C ASN A 73 -2.34 1.49 -20.92
N TRP A 74 -3.09 0.37 -21.02
CA TRP A 74 -3.07 -0.70 -22.05
C TRP A 74 -1.73 -1.35 -22.46
N ASN A 75 -0.61 -0.92 -21.91
CA ASN A 75 0.73 -1.41 -22.22
C ASN A 75 1.23 -2.23 -21.03
N LEU A 76 1.41 -3.54 -21.27
CA LEU A 76 1.93 -4.48 -20.28
C LEU A 76 3.24 -4.01 -19.64
N VAL A 77 4.09 -3.30 -20.39
CA VAL A 77 5.33 -2.70 -19.85
C VAL A 77 5.02 -1.73 -18.70
N ASN A 78 3.96 -0.93 -18.81
CA ASN A 78 3.58 0.04 -17.79
C ASN A 78 2.88 -0.65 -16.61
N ALA A 79 2.01 -1.64 -16.86
CA ALA A 79 1.39 -2.44 -15.81
C ALA A 79 2.44 -3.22 -14.99
N VAL A 80 3.46 -3.81 -15.64
CA VAL A 80 4.60 -4.46 -14.98
C VAL A 80 5.50 -3.44 -14.28
N LYS A 81 5.77 -2.25 -14.85
CA LYS A 81 6.51 -1.18 -14.16
C LYS A 81 5.80 -0.71 -12.90
N SER A 82 4.49 -0.46 -12.95
CA SER A 82 3.68 -0.08 -11.79
C SER A 82 3.56 -1.23 -10.79
N GLY A 83 3.43 -2.47 -11.26
CA GLY A 83 3.55 -3.67 -10.45
C GLY A 83 4.88 -3.76 -9.70
N ILE A 84 6.00 -3.51 -10.38
CA ILE A 84 7.33 -3.41 -9.76
C ILE A 84 7.42 -2.19 -8.83
N LYS A 85 6.75 -1.07 -9.13
CA LYS A 85 6.63 0.04 -8.16
C LYS A 85 5.91 -0.44 -6.90
N ILE A 86 4.81 -1.18 -6.98
CA ILE A 86 4.02 -1.69 -5.83
C ILE A 86 4.75 -2.78 -5.04
N ILE A 87 5.33 -3.75 -5.75
CA ILE A 87 6.13 -4.86 -5.19
C ILE A 87 7.28 -4.32 -4.36
N ARG A 88 7.95 -3.32 -4.91
CA ARG A 88 8.98 -2.61 -4.18
C ARG A 88 8.29 -1.80 -3.09
N GLY A 89 7.27 -1.00 -3.44
CA GLY A 89 6.39 -0.18 -2.59
C GLY A 89 6.50 1.34 -2.80
N LYS A 90 6.95 1.80 -3.99
CA LYS A 90 7.10 3.21 -4.37
C LYS A 90 5.77 3.94 -4.59
N VAL A 91 5.05 4.23 -3.53
CA VAL A 91 3.70 4.76 -3.65
C VAL A 91 3.61 6.07 -2.89
N SER A 92 3.31 7.16 -3.62
CA SER A 92 3.22 8.51 -3.07
C SER A 92 2.28 8.52 -1.86
N ILE A 93 2.66 9.30 -0.84
CA ILE A 93 1.90 9.48 0.40
C ILE A 93 0.43 9.84 0.14
N ASN A 94 0.13 10.47 -1.00
CA ASN A 94 -1.21 10.78 -1.49
C ASN A 94 -2.20 9.60 -1.46
N TYR A 95 -1.77 8.34 -1.61
CA TYR A 95 -2.67 7.18 -1.44
C TYR A 95 -3.14 7.02 0.01
N TYR A 96 -2.23 7.20 0.97
CA TYR A 96 -2.54 7.20 2.39
C TYR A 96 -3.31 8.48 2.79
N LEU A 97 -2.97 9.65 2.25
CA LEU A 97 -3.76 10.87 2.49
C LEU A 97 -5.19 10.77 1.92
N SER A 98 -5.40 10.13 0.77
CA SER A 98 -6.76 9.86 0.26
C SER A 98 -7.52 8.82 1.08
N LEU A 99 -6.82 7.89 1.74
CA LEU A 99 -7.42 7.00 2.75
C LEU A 99 -7.83 7.77 4.02
N LEU A 100 -6.96 8.62 4.55
CA LEU A 100 -7.24 9.47 5.71
C LEU A 100 -8.45 10.38 5.46
N ARG A 101 -8.47 11.10 4.33
CA ARG A 101 -9.61 11.94 3.91
C ARG A 101 -10.90 11.14 3.75
N PHE A 102 -10.85 9.97 3.10
CA PHE A 102 -12.04 9.12 2.97
C PHE A 102 -12.57 8.66 4.33
N TYR A 103 -11.67 8.33 5.26
CA TYR A 103 -12.08 7.97 6.60
C TYR A 103 -12.78 9.12 7.32
N ASP A 104 -12.14 10.28 7.40
CA ASP A 104 -12.64 11.46 8.11
C ASP A 104 -13.96 12.00 7.52
N GLU A 105 -14.01 12.16 6.19
CA GLU A 105 -15.16 12.77 5.50
C GLU A 105 -16.37 11.84 5.31
N LYS A 106 -16.16 10.51 5.31
CA LYS A 106 -17.20 9.53 4.88
C LYS A 106 -17.38 8.35 5.83
N VAL A 107 -16.30 7.76 6.36
CA VAL A 107 -16.41 6.55 7.19
C VAL A 107 -16.76 6.90 8.64
N LYS A 108 -15.98 7.79 9.26
CA LYS A 108 -16.15 8.20 10.66
C LYS A 108 -17.57 8.69 10.99
N PRO A 109 -18.22 9.54 10.18
CA PRO A 109 -19.59 10.00 10.48
C PRO A 109 -20.64 8.88 10.46
N ILE A 110 -20.37 7.79 9.74
CA ILE A 110 -21.27 6.63 9.61
C ILE A 110 -21.07 5.64 10.75
N ILE A 111 -19.82 5.33 11.11
CA ILE A 111 -19.52 4.34 12.15
C ILE A 111 -19.63 4.90 13.57
N GLN A 112 -19.45 6.21 13.74
CA GLN A 112 -19.43 6.89 15.04
C GLN A 112 -18.37 6.25 15.96
N ASP A 113 -18.77 5.72 17.11
CA ASP A 113 -17.88 5.06 18.07
C ASP A 113 -17.70 3.54 17.81
N LYS A 114 -18.31 2.99 16.75
CA LYS A 114 -18.20 1.57 16.40
C LYS A 114 -16.84 1.26 15.76
N LYS A 115 -16.34 0.04 16.03
CA LYS A 115 -15.08 -0.44 15.45
C LYS A 115 -15.25 -0.98 14.02
N LEU A 116 -14.14 -0.96 13.28
CA LEU A 116 -14.00 -1.44 11.91
C LEU A 116 -13.32 -2.81 11.84
N THR A 117 -13.85 -3.67 10.98
CA THR A 117 -13.09 -4.74 10.33
C THR A 117 -12.43 -4.14 9.08
N ILE A 118 -11.12 -4.31 8.90
CA ILE A 118 -10.37 -3.68 7.82
C ILE A 118 -9.80 -4.77 6.92
N THR A 119 -9.90 -4.62 5.60
CA THR A 119 -9.44 -5.64 4.66
C THR A 119 -8.75 -5.07 3.43
N GLY A 120 -7.75 -5.78 2.91
CA GLY A 120 -7.07 -5.40 1.68
C GLY A 120 -6.10 -6.44 1.12
N HIS A 121 -5.97 -6.44 -0.22
CA HIS A 121 -5.07 -7.32 -0.98
C HIS A 121 -3.84 -6.55 -1.48
N VAL A 122 -2.64 -7.13 -1.34
CA VAL A 122 -1.34 -6.55 -1.77
C VAL A 122 -1.18 -5.11 -1.27
N PHE A 123 -1.34 -4.10 -2.12
CA PHE A 123 -1.22 -2.70 -1.71
C PHE A 123 -2.40 -2.21 -0.87
N GLY A 124 -3.60 -2.79 -1.06
CA GLY A 124 -4.72 -2.53 -0.17
C GLY A 124 -4.43 -3.04 1.24
N GLY A 125 -3.72 -4.17 1.35
CA GLY A 125 -3.28 -4.72 2.62
C GLY A 125 -2.16 -3.92 3.29
N TYR A 126 -1.28 -3.29 2.50
CA TYR A 126 -0.33 -2.28 2.99
C TYR A 126 -1.07 -1.09 3.62
N LEU A 127 -2.02 -0.50 2.88
CA LEU A 127 -2.84 0.60 3.38
C LEU A 127 -3.69 0.23 4.61
N ALA A 128 -4.22 -1.00 4.67
CA ALA A 128 -4.95 -1.51 5.83
C ALA A 128 -4.07 -1.57 7.10
N GLN A 129 -2.81 -2.01 6.97
CA GLN A 129 -1.85 -2.02 8.08
C GLN A 129 -1.49 -0.59 8.54
N LEU A 130 -1.25 0.35 7.61
CA LEU A 130 -1.02 1.75 7.96
C LEU A 130 -2.23 2.38 8.67
N PHE A 131 -3.45 2.10 8.20
CA PHE A 131 -4.66 2.55 8.85
C PHE A 131 -4.75 2.05 10.28
N ALA A 132 -4.49 0.75 10.51
CA ALA A 132 -4.60 0.16 11.83
C ALA A 132 -3.67 0.84 12.85
N LEU A 133 -2.43 1.13 12.46
CA LEU A 133 -1.49 1.89 13.28
C LEU A 133 -1.87 3.38 13.45
N SER A 134 -2.60 3.95 12.49
CA SER A 134 -3.06 5.35 12.55
C SER A 134 -4.24 5.52 13.53
N PHE A 135 -5.18 4.57 13.52
CA PHE A 135 -6.44 4.61 14.29
C PHE A 135 -6.64 3.36 15.16
N PRO A 136 -5.69 3.02 16.06
CA PRO A 136 -5.68 1.74 16.77
C PRO A 136 -6.94 1.47 17.61
N GLU A 137 -7.53 2.51 18.20
CA GLU A 137 -8.77 2.42 18.98
C GLU A 137 -9.99 1.97 18.15
N VAL A 138 -10.01 2.32 16.86
CA VAL A 138 -11.14 2.10 15.94
C VAL A 138 -11.10 0.70 15.32
N VAL A 139 -10.00 -0.05 15.46
CA VAL A 139 -9.86 -1.38 14.84
C VAL A 139 -10.45 -2.48 15.71
N HIS A 140 -11.28 -3.33 15.10
CA HIS A 140 -11.67 -4.62 15.65
C HIS A 140 -10.83 -5.75 15.05
N LYS A 141 -10.81 -5.87 13.72
CA LYS A 141 -10.13 -6.95 12.98
C LYS A 141 -9.37 -6.39 11.77
N VAL A 142 -8.30 -7.06 11.36
CA VAL A 142 -7.56 -6.74 10.14
C VAL A 142 -7.31 -8.00 9.33
N TYR A 143 -7.81 -8.06 8.10
CA TYR A 143 -7.57 -9.16 7.16
C TYR A 143 -6.67 -8.70 6.01
N THR A 144 -5.45 -9.22 5.95
CA THR A 144 -4.49 -8.89 4.89
C THR A 144 -4.27 -10.09 3.97
N PHE A 145 -4.41 -9.89 2.66
CA PHE A 145 -4.27 -10.96 1.66
C PHE A 145 -3.06 -10.68 0.76
N ASN A 146 -2.01 -11.49 0.84
CA ASN A 146 -0.74 -11.28 0.11
C ASN A 146 -0.23 -9.83 0.21
N ALA A 147 -0.40 -9.20 1.38
CA ALA A 147 -0.09 -7.78 1.53
C ALA A 147 1.39 -7.46 1.30
N THR A 148 1.69 -6.21 0.95
CA THR A 148 3.06 -5.68 1.11
C THR A 148 3.28 -5.33 2.59
N GLY A 149 4.49 -5.55 3.10
CA GLY A 149 4.90 -5.15 4.44
C GLY A 149 5.03 -3.62 4.56
N VAL A 150 4.92 -3.10 5.79
CA VAL A 150 4.93 -1.67 6.07
C VAL A 150 6.28 -1.13 6.54
N THR A 151 7.24 -1.99 6.88
CA THR A 151 8.60 -1.60 7.28
C THR A 151 9.70 -2.37 6.56
N GLN A 152 10.93 -1.85 6.61
CA GLN A 152 12.08 -2.40 5.91
C GLN A 152 12.65 -3.66 6.58
N ASN A 153 13.28 -4.55 5.80
CA ASN A 153 14.09 -5.64 6.33
C ASN A 153 15.42 -5.82 5.55
N LEU A 154 16.27 -6.75 6.00
CA LEU A 154 17.61 -6.97 5.43
C LEU A 154 17.57 -7.34 3.94
N VAL A 155 16.56 -8.10 3.51
CA VAL A 155 16.40 -8.52 2.10
C VAL A 155 16.05 -7.30 1.24
N THR A 156 15.07 -6.51 1.66
CA THR A 156 14.64 -5.33 0.89
C THR A 156 15.72 -4.24 0.87
N GLN A 157 16.44 -4.03 2.00
CA GLN A 157 17.60 -3.13 2.06
C GLN A 157 18.70 -3.53 1.08
N SER A 158 19.05 -4.82 1.02
CA SER A 158 20.09 -5.33 0.12
C SER A 158 19.70 -5.19 -1.35
N VAL A 159 18.43 -5.43 -1.68
CA VAL A 159 17.88 -5.28 -3.03
C VAL A 159 17.90 -3.82 -3.48
N ASP A 160 17.49 -2.88 -2.61
CA ASP A 160 17.51 -1.45 -2.94
C ASP A 160 18.94 -0.93 -3.10
N MET A 161 19.87 -1.31 -2.21
CA MET A 161 21.29 -0.94 -2.33
C MET A 161 21.92 -1.40 -3.67
N ALA A 162 21.71 -2.66 -4.05
CA ALA A 162 22.25 -3.21 -5.29
C ALA A 162 21.68 -2.54 -6.55
N LEU A 163 20.44 -2.04 -6.48
CA LEU A 163 19.76 -1.42 -7.61
C LEU A 163 20.04 0.08 -7.73
N ASN A 164 20.32 0.77 -6.63
CA ASN A 164 20.88 2.12 -6.67
C ASN A 164 22.23 2.12 -7.39
N VAL A 165 23.14 1.19 -7.04
CA VAL A 165 24.44 1.02 -7.73
C VAL A 165 24.27 0.68 -9.22
N ALA A 166 23.27 -0.12 -9.60
CA ALA A 166 23.03 -0.45 -11.00
C ALA A 166 22.48 0.73 -11.83
N ASN A 167 21.69 1.61 -11.21
CA ASN A 167 21.16 2.81 -11.84
C ASN A 167 22.28 3.83 -12.13
N GLU A 168 23.21 4.05 -11.20
CA GLU A 168 24.38 4.93 -11.37
C GLU A 168 25.20 4.58 -12.63
N ILE A 169 25.38 3.29 -12.89
CA ILE A 169 26.21 2.78 -13.99
C ILE A 169 25.51 2.93 -15.35
N THR A 170 24.18 2.93 -15.42
CA THR A 170 23.47 2.78 -16.70
C THR A 170 22.96 4.09 -17.33
N LYS A 171 22.72 5.16 -16.56
CA LYS A 171 22.29 6.52 -17.02
C LYS A 171 21.10 6.62 -18.00
N GLN A 172 20.48 5.51 -18.38
CA GLN A 172 19.29 5.46 -19.23
C GLN A 172 18.16 4.78 -18.46
N VAL A 173 16.99 5.42 -18.56
CA VAL A 173 15.73 5.07 -17.87
C VAL A 173 15.78 5.26 -16.35
N ALA A 174 15.70 6.54 -15.95
CA ALA A 174 15.41 6.93 -14.57
C ALA A 174 14.12 6.25 -14.07
N PHE A 175 14.30 5.41 -13.05
CA PHE A 175 13.22 4.79 -12.29
C PHE A 175 13.57 4.90 -10.80
N ASP A 176 13.64 6.10 -10.22
CA ASP A 176 14.01 6.32 -8.80
C ASP A 176 13.32 5.31 -7.89
N PHE A 177 14.09 4.38 -7.30
CA PHE A 177 13.62 3.14 -6.65
C PHE A 177 13.68 3.24 -5.12
N SER A 178 12.82 4.06 -4.53
CA SER A 178 12.53 4.05 -3.09
C SER A 178 11.05 3.85 -2.80
N VAL A 179 10.81 3.30 -1.62
CA VAL A 179 9.66 2.49 -1.22
C VAL A 179 9.33 2.88 0.20
N TYR A 180 10.39 2.68 0.97
CA TYR A 180 10.78 3.23 2.22
C TYR A 180 11.07 4.73 2.04
N ASP A 181 10.11 5.41 1.39
CA ASP A 181 9.60 6.70 1.78
C ASP A 181 8.48 6.52 2.85
N SER A 182 8.43 5.33 3.47
CA SER A 182 7.83 5.10 4.78
C SER A 182 8.57 5.82 5.92
N ASN A 183 9.56 6.65 5.58
CA ASN A 183 10.21 7.54 6.50
C ASN A 183 9.27 8.71 6.81
N LEU A 184 8.22 8.46 7.58
CA LEU A 184 7.40 9.53 8.13
C LEU A 184 8.21 10.40 9.12
N ASP A 185 9.34 9.89 9.62
CA ASP A 185 10.40 10.65 10.30
C ASP A 185 11.15 11.62 9.37
N GLU A 186 11.00 11.52 8.05
CA GLU A 186 11.41 12.56 7.11
C GLU A 186 10.40 13.70 7.00
N PHE A 187 9.24 13.68 7.64
CA PHE A 187 8.34 14.83 7.71
C PHE A 187 8.46 15.55 9.05
N VAL A 188 8.66 16.89 9.05
CA VAL A 188 8.30 17.69 10.23
C VAL A 188 6.80 17.94 10.23
N SER A 189 6.20 17.94 11.42
CA SER A 189 4.85 18.45 11.64
C SER A 189 4.96 19.84 12.28
N ILE A 190 4.42 20.87 11.64
CA ILE A 190 4.40 22.25 12.13
C ILE A 190 2.95 22.60 12.46
N GLN A 191 2.65 22.90 13.73
CA GLN A 191 1.31 23.33 14.13
C GLN A 191 1.05 24.77 13.67
N VAL A 192 -0.14 25.01 13.12
CA VAL A 192 -0.55 26.31 12.58
C VAL A 192 -1.19 27.15 13.67
N ASP A 193 -0.51 28.23 14.06
CA ASP A 193 -1.04 29.26 14.94
C ASP A 193 -0.86 30.67 14.33
N GLU A 194 -1.41 31.67 15.01
CA GLU A 194 -1.23 33.09 14.63
C GLU A 194 0.24 33.49 14.60
N ARG A 195 1.08 32.90 15.47
CA ARG A 195 2.50 33.22 15.56
C ARG A 195 3.24 32.78 14.29
N LEU A 196 2.96 31.58 13.78
CA LEU A 196 3.47 31.03 12.53
C LEU A 196 3.05 31.92 11.35
N LYS A 197 1.74 32.19 11.21
CA LYS A 197 1.19 32.96 10.09
C LYS A 197 1.76 34.38 10.02
N ASN A 198 1.96 35.03 11.17
CA ASN A 198 2.44 36.42 11.21
C ASN A 198 3.97 36.57 11.12
N ASN A 199 4.76 35.51 11.36
CA ASN A 199 6.23 35.59 11.38
C ASN A 199 6.94 34.98 10.17
N VAL A 200 6.28 34.13 9.37
CA VAL A 200 6.89 33.48 8.19
C VAL A 200 6.53 34.21 6.91
N LYS A 201 7.53 34.49 6.06
CA LYS A 201 7.35 35.16 4.75
C LYS A 201 8.35 34.64 3.71
N LEU A 202 8.08 34.91 2.43
CA LEU A 202 9.05 34.70 1.36
C LEU A 202 9.93 35.93 1.16
N ASP A 203 11.22 35.69 0.93
CA ASP A 203 12.19 36.68 0.48
C ASP A 203 13.17 36.00 -0.50
N LYS A 204 13.36 36.60 -1.68
CA LYS A 204 14.04 35.98 -2.84
C LYS A 204 13.53 34.56 -3.17
N GLY A 205 12.27 34.26 -2.86
CA GLY A 205 11.65 32.94 -3.06
C GLY A 205 11.97 31.89 -2.00
N LEU A 206 12.71 32.23 -0.93
CA LEU A 206 12.97 31.33 0.21
C LEU A 206 12.29 31.84 1.48
N LEU A 207 12.11 30.96 2.47
CA LEU A 207 11.49 31.34 3.74
C LEU A 207 12.44 32.17 4.60
N VAL A 208 11.89 33.25 5.16
CA VAL A 208 12.48 34.03 6.26
C VAL A 208 11.46 34.04 7.39
N CYS A 209 11.93 33.78 8.61
CA CYS A 209 11.12 33.88 9.81
C CYS A 209 11.72 34.91 10.76
N ASN A 210 10.91 35.80 11.32
CA ASN A 210 11.37 36.77 12.32
C ASN A 210 11.48 36.15 13.74
N ASP A 211 10.96 34.93 13.92
CA ASP A 211 10.85 34.24 15.19
C ASP A 211 11.73 32.98 15.18
N LYS A 212 12.65 32.88 16.15
CA LYS A 212 13.65 31.80 16.18
C LYS A 212 13.07 30.43 16.51
N GLU A 213 12.07 30.35 17.38
CA GLU A 213 11.47 29.07 17.79
C GLU A 213 10.65 28.47 16.64
N ILE A 214 10.01 29.33 15.83
CA ILE A 214 9.35 28.92 14.58
C ILE A 214 10.38 28.58 13.51
N GLN A 215 11.46 29.38 13.39
CA GLN A 215 12.53 29.12 12.43
C GLN A 215 13.18 27.75 12.64
N GLU A 216 13.34 27.27 13.88
CA GLU A 216 13.91 25.95 14.18
C GLU A 216 13.00 24.78 13.74
N GLN A 217 11.69 24.98 13.63
CA GLN A 217 10.73 23.97 13.15
C GLN A 217 10.67 23.87 11.61
N ILE A 218 10.99 24.94 10.90
CA ILE A 218 10.98 24.98 9.43
C ILE A 218 12.20 24.21 8.88
N PRO A 219 12.05 23.30 7.89
CA PRO A 219 13.19 22.59 7.33
C PRO A 219 14.27 23.53 6.79
N LYS A 220 15.52 23.34 7.25
CA LYS A 220 16.65 24.26 6.99
C LYS A 220 16.88 24.54 5.50
N TYR A 221 16.67 23.56 4.63
CA TYR A 221 16.85 23.72 3.18
C TYR A 221 15.83 24.69 2.54
N LEU A 222 14.74 25.04 3.22
CA LEU A 222 13.77 26.06 2.77
C LEU A 222 14.12 27.47 3.24
N GLN A 223 15.06 27.61 4.18
CA GLN A 223 15.37 28.88 4.83
C GLN A 223 16.43 29.68 4.08
N ARG A 224 16.16 30.97 3.84
CA ARG A 224 17.09 31.88 3.15
C ARG A 224 18.43 31.98 3.88
N GLU A 225 18.41 32.21 5.19
CA GLU A 225 19.61 32.41 6.00
C GLU A 225 20.53 31.18 6.08
N PHE A 226 19.95 29.99 5.94
CA PHE A 226 20.70 28.73 5.90
C PHE A 226 21.32 28.53 4.53
N LEU A 227 20.54 28.65 3.44
CA LEU A 227 21.04 28.45 2.08
C LEU A 227 22.09 29.48 1.66
N GLU A 228 21.94 30.77 2.02
CA GLU A 228 22.96 31.79 1.71
C GLU A 228 24.34 31.48 2.33
N LYS A 229 24.38 30.72 3.43
CA LYS A 229 25.61 30.24 4.08
C LYS A 229 26.13 28.90 3.50
N HIS A 230 25.31 28.17 2.75
CA HIS A 230 25.58 26.82 2.23
C HIS A 230 25.29 26.71 0.72
N ASN A 231 25.59 27.77 -0.05
CA ASN A 231 25.17 27.98 -1.46
C ASN A 231 25.48 26.84 -2.46
N ASN A 232 26.33 25.86 -2.12
CA ASN A 232 26.72 24.76 -3.00
C ASN A 232 26.16 23.38 -2.58
N SER A 233 25.35 23.30 -1.51
CA SER A 233 24.89 22.01 -0.95
C SER A 233 23.48 21.58 -1.37
N TYR A 234 22.69 22.45 -2.02
CA TYR A 234 21.27 22.23 -2.26
C TYR A 234 20.80 22.82 -3.61
N ASN A 235 19.77 22.22 -4.20
CA ASN A 235 19.11 22.78 -5.39
C ASN A 235 18.23 23.98 -4.99
N TYR A 236 18.71 25.18 -5.28
CA TYR A 236 18.05 26.44 -4.95
C TYR A 236 16.65 26.57 -5.58
N GLN A 237 16.46 26.06 -6.81
CA GLN A 237 15.16 26.13 -7.50
C GLN A 237 14.11 25.28 -6.78
N THR A 238 14.47 24.06 -6.35
CA THR A 238 13.56 23.23 -5.58
C THR A 238 13.28 23.80 -4.20
N ALA A 239 14.30 24.33 -3.52
CA ALA A 239 14.09 25.01 -2.24
C ALA A 239 13.11 26.19 -2.36
N GLN A 240 13.13 26.94 -3.47
CA GLN A 240 12.17 28.01 -3.73
C GLN A 240 10.74 27.49 -4.00
N ILE A 241 10.59 26.37 -4.72
CA ILE A 241 9.29 25.69 -4.92
C ILE A 241 8.73 25.25 -3.56
N GLY A 242 9.52 24.53 -2.77
CA GLY A 242 9.14 24.05 -1.44
C GLY A 242 8.78 25.18 -0.46
N ALA A 243 9.55 26.27 -0.47
CA ALA A 243 9.31 27.44 0.35
C ALA A 243 7.98 28.11 -0.01
N SER A 244 7.67 28.16 -1.31
CA SER A 244 6.42 28.72 -1.82
C SER A 244 5.21 27.84 -1.46
N LEU A 245 5.34 26.52 -1.58
CA LEU A 245 4.32 25.56 -1.15
C LEU A 245 4.05 25.64 0.36
N LEU A 246 5.11 25.67 1.17
CA LEU A 246 4.97 25.79 2.63
C LEU A 246 4.29 27.09 3.04
N LEU A 247 4.69 28.25 2.49
CA LEU A 247 3.99 29.51 2.81
C LEU A 247 2.53 29.50 2.33
N GLN A 248 2.24 28.88 1.19
CA GLN A 248 0.88 28.76 0.66
C GLN A 248 -0.01 27.94 1.59
N GLU A 249 0.48 26.81 2.12
CA GLU A 249 -0.24 26.00 3.09
C GLU A 249 -0.36 26.69 4.45
N ILE A 250 0.68 27.39 4.95
CA ILE A 250 0.62 28.20 6.18
C ILE A 250 -0.52 29.22 6.13
N HIS A 251 -0.72 29.89 4.99
CA HIS A 251 -1.82 30.85 4.86
C HIS A 251 -3.20 30.16 4.81
N ARG A 252 -3.31 29.03 4.08
CA ARG A 252 -4.57 28.30 3.84
C ARG A 252 -5.10 27.53 5.04
N ALA A 253 -4.22 26.86 5.78
CA ALA A 253 -4.56 25.97 6.89
C ALA A 253 -5.38 26.69 7.97
N GLU A 254 -6.27 25.99 8.65
CA GLU A 254 -7.00 26.57 9.78
C GLU A 254 -6.11 26.65 11.03
N ILE A 255 -6.47 27.50 11.99
CA ILE A 255 -5.70 27.60 13.23
C ILE A 255 -5.91 26.33 14.04
N GLY A 256 -4.82 25.67 14.38
CA GLY A 256 -4.80 24.38 15.07
C GLY A 256 -4.54 23.18 14.16
N ASP A 257 -4.60 23.32 12.83
CA ASP A 257 -4.14 22.31 11.88
C ASP A 257 -2.63 22.07 12.00
N ASN A 258 -2.12 20.97 11.42
CA ASN A 258 -0.68 20.78 11.23
C ASN A 258 -0.33 20.67 9.74
N ILE A 259 0.78 21.28 9.38
CA ILE A 259 1.39 21.17 8.06
C ILE A 259 2.57 20.21 8.15
N PHE A 260 2.57 19.20 7.28
CA PHE A 260 3.64 18.23 7.16
C PHE A 260 4.55 18.62 5.99
N VAL A 261 5.86 18.64 6.24
CA VAL A 261 6.87 19.12 5.28
C VAL A 261 8.01 18.12 5.19
N LYS A 262 8.28 17.58 4.00
CA LYS A 262 9.42 16.66 3.80
C LYS A 262 10.75 17.37 4.09
N THR A 263 11.64 16.73 4.84
CA THR A 263 12.92 17.26 5.35
C THR A 263 14.11 16.82 4.51
N ARG A 264 14.03 15.60 3.97
CA ARG A 264 15.05 15.02 3.11
C ARG A 264 14.71 15.34 1.66
N LEU A 265 15.69 15.95 1.00
CA LEU A 265 15.74 16.00 -0.45
C LEU A 265 16.48 14.74 -0.89
N ASP A 266 15.90 13.96 -1.81
CA ASP A 266 16.51 12.74 -2.31
C ASP A 266 17.83 13.07 -3.04
N GLY A 267 18.92 12.96 -2.28
CA GLY A 267 20.23 13.43 -2.68
C GLY A 267 20.93 12.45 -3.60
N PHE A 268 20.81 12.67 -4.91
CA PHE A 268 21.96 12.71 -5.85
C PHE A 268 21.57 13.15 -7.27
N ILE A 269 20.28 13.16 -7.65
CA ILE A 269 19.84 13.49 -9.01
C ILE A 269 19.19 14.90 -9.04
N PRO A 270 19.74 15.89 -9.79
CA PRO A 270 19.28 17.29 -9.72
C PRO A 270 17.86 17.62 -10.23
N HIS A 271 17.03 16.63 -10.57
CA HIS A 271 15.82 16.81 -11.38
C HIS A 271 14.55 16.10 -10.87
N THR A 272 14.62 15.32 -9.78
CA THR A 272 13.48 14.55 -9.22
C THR A 272 13.26 14.85 -7.73
N ILE A 273 13.57 16.07 -7.30
CA ILE A 273 13.39 16.51 -5.92
C ILE A 273 11.93 16.94 -5.72
N ASP A 274 11.08 16.00 -5.30
CA ASP A 274 9.69 16.27 -4.94
C ASP A 274 9.64 16.89 -3.53
N THR A 275 9.35 18.21 -3.44
CA THR A 275 9.03 18.82 -2.14
C THR A 275 7.57 18.60 -1.80
N GLU A 276 7.28 17.52 -1.08
CA GLU A 276 5.94 17.24 -0.58
C GLU A 276 5.63 18.12 0.65
N VAL A 277 4.53 18.87 0.55
CA VAL A 277 3.94 19.68 1.62
C VAL A 277 2.44 19.42 1.61
N PHE A 278 1.84 19.15 2.77
CA PHE A 278 0.39 19.00 2.89
C PHE A 278 -0.13 19.39 4.28
N THR A 279 -1.33 19.95 4.32
CA THR A 279 -2.05 20.28 5.56
C THR A 279 -2.97 19.13 5.98
N LEU A 280 -3.05 18.85 7.28
CA LEU A 280 -4.03 17.95 7.88
C LEU A 280 -4.71 18.64 9.08
N ASN A 281 -6.00 18.35 9.29
CA ASN A 281 -6.70 18.76 10.50
C ASN A 281 -6.12 18.07 11.75
N GLN A 282 -6.52 18.52 12.93
CA GLN A 282 -6.01 18.00 14.22
C GLN A 282 -6.14 16.48 14.37
N GLU A 283 -7.24 15.90 13.91
CA GLU A 283 -7.51 14.47 14.05
C GLU A 283 -6.64 13.64 13.10
N LEU A 284 -6.58 14.01 11.83
CA LEU A 284 -5.72 13.34 10.87
C LEU A 284 -4.23 13.54 11.20
N SER A 285 -3.85 14.70 11.75
CA SER A 285 -2.50 14.95 12.27
C SER A 285 -2.16 14.02 13.43
N LYS A 286 -3.10 13.80 14.36
CA LYS A 286 -2.96 12.80 15.43
C LYS A 286 -2.81 11.38 14.86
N ALA A 287 -3.57 11.04 13.82
CA ALA A 287 -3.48 9.74 13.15
C ALA A 287 -2.11 9.50 12.49
N VAL A 288 -1.53 10.52 11.83
CA VAL A 288 -0.17 10.47 11.29
C VAL A 288 0.87 10.36 12.41
N ASN A 289 0.72 11.10 13.50
CA ASN A 289 1.63 11.03 14.65
C ASN A 289 1.59 9.65 15.35
N ASN A 290 0.41 9.02 15.46
CA ASN A 290 0.28 7.63 15.90
C ASN A 290 1.06 6.69 14.97
N LEU A 291 0.89 6.84 13.65
CA LEU A 291 1.59 6.03 12.67
C LEU A 291 3.12 6.19 12.78
N ILE A 292 3.63 7.43 12.88
CA ILE A 292 5.05 7.73 13.13
C ILE A 292 5.57 7.00 14.38
N ALA A 293 4.81 7.05 15.48
CA ALA A 293 5.22 6.47 16.76
C ALA A 293 5.25 4.93 16.73
N TYR A 294 4.29 4.28 16.08
CA TYR A 294 4.14 2.83 16.13
C TYR A 294 4.81 2.08 14.97
N LEU A 295 4.90 2.69 13.77
CA LEU A 295 5.41 2.03 12.58
C LEU A 295 6.82 1.41 12.74
N PRO A 296 7.83 2.09 13.33
CA PRO A 296 9.19 1.54 13.41
C PRO A 296 9.30 0.20 14.15
N ASN A 297 8.44 -0.06 15.14
CA ASN A 297 8.45 -1.28 15.95
C ASN A 297 7.24 -2.21 15.70
N SER A 298 6.33 -1.85 14.79
CA SER A 298 5.05 -2.55 14.58
C SER A 298 5.17 -4.03 14.21
N HIS A 299 6.35 -4.46 13.75
CA HIS A 299 6.69 -5.83 13.39
C HIS A 299 7.12 -6.71 14.58
N LYS A 300 7.22 -6.13 15.78
CA LYS A 300 7.54 -6.83 17.05
C LYS A 300 6.48 -6.61 18.11
N GLU A 301 5.92 -5.41 18.18
CA GLU A 301 4.97 -5.01 19.21
C GLU A 301 3.92 -4.07 18.61
N LEU A 302 2.66 -4.27 19.00
CA LEU A 302 1.53 -3.42 18.63
C LEU A 302 1.17 -2.47 19.77
N PRO A 303 0.64 -1.27 19.49
CA PRO A 303 0.03 -0.43 20.52
C PRO A 303 -1.09 -1.18 21.25
N THR A 304 -1.27 -0.92 22.56
CA THR A 304 -2.16 -1.68 23.45
C THR A 304 -3.58 -1.88 22.90
N ALA A 305 -4.16 -0.87 22.25
CA ALA A 305 -5.48 -0.98 21.63
C ALA A 305 -5.58 -2.02 20.50
N LEU A 306 -4.50 -2.25 19.74
CA LEU A 306 -4.43 -3.30 18.71
C LEU A 306 -4.07 -4.68 19.27
N GLN A 307 -3.56 -4.78 20.51
CA GLN A 307 -3.26 -6.08 21.14
C GLN A 307 -4.54 -6.88 21.45
N GLN A 308 -5.70 -6.21 21.45
CA GLN A 308 -7.03 -6.83 21.58
C GLN A 308 -7.70 -7.08 20.21
N SER A 309 -7.09 -6.66 19.11
CA SER A 309 -7.61 -6.84 17.76
C SER A 309 -7.17 -8.19 17.15
N GLU A 310 -8.01 -8.77 16.32
CA GLU A 310 -7.65 -9.99 15.59
C GLU A 310 -7.03 -9.61 14.23
N ILE A 311 -5.73 -9.84 14.09
CA ILE A 311 -4.97 -9.48 12.89
C ILE A 311 -4.61 -10.77 12.15
N TYR A 312 -5.32 -11.02 11.05
CA TYR A 312 -5.17 -12.17 10.18
C TYR A 312 -4.30 -11.81 8.98
N ARG A 313 -3.27 -12.62 8.79
CA ARG A 313 -2.27 -12.45 7.73
C ARG A 313 -2.29 -13.65 6.81
N ILE A 314 -2.92 -13.48 5.66
CA ILE A 314 -3.35 -14.56 4.77
C ILE A 314 -2.44 -14.55 3.54
N TYR A 315 -1.68 -15.63 3.34
CA TYR A 315 -0.67 -15.74 2.31
C TYR A 315 -0.91 -16.92 1.38
N THR A 316 -0.63 -16.75 0.08
CA THR A 316 -0.59 -17.84 -0.88
C THR A 316 0.81 -18.43 -1.02
N ILE A 317 0.93 -19.74 -0.84
CA ILE A 317 2.19 -20.47 -1.05
C ILE A 317 2.17 -21.14 -2.42
N ASP A 318 3.21 -20.91 -3.21
CA ASP A 318 3.60 -21.88 -4.23
C ASP A 318 5.10 -21.84 -4.53
N ILE A 319 5.68 -23.03 -4.70
CA ILE A 319 7.03 -23.33 -5.20
C ILE A 319 8.26 -22.74 -4.45
N ALA A 320 8.10 -21.83 -3.50
CA ALA A 320 9.15 -21.47 -2.53
C ALA A 320 8.57 -21.15 -1.15
N ASP A 321 9.41 -21.31 -0.13
CA ASP A 321 9.13 -21.06 1.28
C ASP A 321 8.44 -19.70 1.51
N THR A 322 7.30 -19.72 2.21
CA THR A 322 6.44 -18.55 2.44
C THR A 322 7.20 -17.43 3.13
N GLU A 323 8.08 -17.79 4.09
CA GLU A 323 8.90 -16.82 4.82
C GLU A 323 9.85 -16.11 3.84
N THR A 324 10.56 -16.88 3.02
CA THR A 324 11.47 -16.37 1.98
C THR A 324 10.77 -15.49 0.93
N ILE A 325 9.52 -15.77 0.55
CA ILE A 325 8.75 -14.91 -0.38
C ILE A 325 8.27 -13.64 0.33
N MET A 326 7.66 -13.75 1.52
CA MET A 326 7.07 -12.59 2.18
C MET A 326 8.12 -11.63 2.76
N GLN A 327 9.30 -12.15 3.15
CA GLN A 327 10.46 -11.31 3.44
C GLN A 327 10.90 -10.43 2.24
N GLN A 328 10.57 -10.77 0.99
CA GLN A 328 10.87 -9.90 -0.17
C GLN A 328 9.97 -8.65 -0.26
N PHE A 329 8.86 -8.62 0.49
CA PHE A 329 7.89 -7.53 0.48
C PHE A 329 7.92 -6.67 1.75
N GLY A 330 8.94 -6.83 2.60
CA GLY A 330 9.13 -6.07 3.83
C GLY A 330 8.52 -6.73 5.07
N ASN A 331 8.65 -6.04 6.20
CA ASN A 331 8.13 -6.45 7.50
C ASN A 331 6.68 -5.96 7.67
N HIS A 332 5.80 -6.88 8.04
CA HIS A 332 4.40 -6.61 8.36
C HIS A 332 4.23 -6.10 9.80
N ILE A 333 3.03 -5.61 10.14
CA ILE A 333 2.64 -5.50 11.55
C ILE A 333 2.52 -6.92 12.16
N VAL A 334 2.69 -7.06 13.48
CA VAL A 334 2.46 -8.35 14.16
C VAL A 334 1.05 -8.85 13.85
N ALA A 335 0.94 -10.12 13.48
CA ALA A 335 -0.32 -10.79 13.25
C ALA A 335 -0.67 -11.69 14.43
N SER A 336 -1.95 -11.69 14.84
CA SER A 336 -2.50 -12.63 15.81
C SER A 336 -2.54 -14.04 15.22
N GLU A 337 -2.80 -14.15 13.92
CA GLU A 337 -2.80 -15.41 13.18
C GLU A 337 -2.19 -15.23 11.76
N THR A 338 -1.41 -16.21 11.31
CA THR A 338 -0.95 -16.28 9.92
C THR A 338 -1.52 -17.53 9.26
N ILE A 339 -2.30 -17.33 8.20
CA ILE A 339 -3.01 -18.39 7.47
C ILE A 339 -2.33 -18.62 6.13
N GLU A 340 -1.99 -19.88 5.86
CA GLU A 340 -1.26 -20.29 4.67
C GLU A 340 -2.16 -21.05 3.68
N LEU A 341 -2.45 -20.40 2.54
CA LEU A 341 -3.29 -20.92 1.46
C LEU A 341 -2.40 -21.60 0.42
N LYS A 342 -2.54 -22.92 0.23
CA LYS A 342 -1.75 -23.66 -0.76
C LYS A 342 -2.30 -23.43 -2.17
N LEU A 343 -1.46 -22.93 -3.07
CA LEU A 343 -1.80 -22.82 -4.47
C LEU A 343 -1.56 -24.14 -5.20
N ASN A 344 -2.19 -24.26 -6.36
CA ASN A 344 -1.95 -25.37 -7.28
C ASN A 344 -0.88 -24.96 -8.31
N ALA A 345 0.36 -25.41 -8.09
CA ALA A 345 1.54 -25.11 -8.92
C ALA A 345 1.30 -25.34 -10.41
N ILE A 346 0.60 -26.43 -10.74
CA ILE A 346 0.35 -26.85 -12.11
C ILE A 346 -0.63 -25.89 -12.78
N LYS A 347 -1.69 -25.43 -12.09
CA LYS A 347 -2.55 -24.33 -12.56
C LYS A 347 -1.74 -23.05 -12.76
N LEU A 348 -0.78 -22.72 -11.87
CA LEU A 348 0.01 -21.48 -11.97
C LEU A 348 1.00 -21.50 -13.15
N ILE A 349 1.74 -22.59 -13.33
CA ILE A 349 2.73 -22.77 -14.40
C ILE A 349 2.06 -22.79 -15.78
N THR A 350 0.93 -23.50 -15.92
CA THR A 350 0.17 -23.54 -17.19
C THR A 350 -0.42 -22.17 -17.55
N LYS A 351 -0.97 -21.45 -16.56
CA LYS A 351 -1.40 -20.04 -16.68
C LYS A 351 -0.24 -19.12 -17.11
N PHE A 352 0.95 -19.31 -16.58
CA PHE A 352 2.18 -18.55 -16.92
C PHE A 352 2.68 -18.81 -18.35
N ASP A 353 2.64 -20.05 -18.83
CA ASP A 353 3.05 -20.37 -20.19
C ASP A 353 2.03 -19.91 -21.24
N ASP A 354 0.73 -19.94 -20.93
CA ASP A 354 -0.30 -19.29 -21.77
C ASP A 354 -0.08 -17.78 -21.86
N PHE A 355 0.26 -17.13 -20.73
CA PHE A 355 0.59 -15.71 -20.69
C PHE A 355 1.78 -15.40 -21.60
N LYS A 356 2.91 -16.11 -21.49
CA LYS A 356 4.08 -15.96 -22.38
C LYS A 356 3.75 -16.11 -23.87
N ARG A 357 2.77 -16.95 -24.22
CA ARG A 357 2.37 -17.24 -25.61
C ARG A 357 1.48 -16.17 -26.22
N SER A 358 0.84 -15.32 -25.40
CA SER A 358 -0.02 -14.24 -25.90
C SER A 358 0.76 -13.13 -26.62
N GLY A 359 0.24 -12.66 -27.76
CA GLY A 359 0.95 -11.74 -28.67
C GLY A 359 1.35 -10.40 -28.05
N ALA A 360 0.56 -9.90 -27.08
CA ALA A 360 0.83 -8.65 -26.36
C ALA A 360 2.11 -8.69 -25.50
N VAL A 361 2.59 -9.88 -25.14
CA VAL A 361 3.66 -10.08 -24.15
C VAL A 361 5.05 -10.12 -24.79
N LYS A 362 5.18 -10.67 -26.02
CA LYS A 362 6.47 -10.89 -26.71
C LYS A 362 7.30 -9.62 -26.95
N GLY A 363 6.65 -8.48 -27.22
CA GLY A 363 7.34 -7.19 -27.38
C GLY A 363 7.68 -6.54 -26.04
N ALA A 364 6.74 -6.59 -25.09
CA ALA A 364 6.83 -5.92 -23.80
C ALA A 364 7.88 -6.52 -22.85
N LEU A 365 8.04 -7.84 -22.82
CA LEU A 365 9.00 -8.50 -21.91
C LEU A 365 10.45 -8.47 -22.41
N LYS A 366 10.71 -8.06 -23.65
CA LYS A 366 12.05 -8.09 -24.25
C LYS A 366 13.07 -7.17 -23.55
N THR A 367 12.59 -6.24 -22.72
CA THR A 367 13.38 -5.25 -21.96
C THR A 367 13.26 -5.41 -20.43
N ILE A 368 12.54 -6.42 -19.92
CA ILE A 368 12.28 -6.60 -18.48
C ILE A 368 12.93 -7.89 -18.00
N LYS A 369 13.69 -7.84 -16.89
CA LYS A 369 14.32 -9.03 -16.29
C LYS A 369 13.24 -10.04 -15.86
N MET A 370 13.39 -11.28 -16.31
CA MET A 370 12.34 -12.32 -16.28
C MET A 370 11.88 -12.72 -14.87
N GLY A 371 12.74 -12.62 -13.85
CA GLY A 371 12.37 -12.88 -12.45
C GLY A 371 11.32 -11.90 -11.91
N ASN A 372 11.41 -10.62 -12.27
CA ASN A 372 10.46 -9.58 -11.81
C ASN A 372 9.04 -9.80 -12.36
N VAL A 373 8.93 -10.51 -13.49
CA VAL A 373 7.65 -10.86 -14.13
C VAL A 373 6.95 -11.99 -13.38
N ALA A 374 7.72 -12.94 -12.82
CA ALA A 374 7.18 -14.05 -12.05
C ALA A 374 6.53 -13.56 -10.73
N GLY A 375 7.21 -12.71 -9.95
CA GLY A 375 6.65 -12.12 -8.74
C GLY A 375 5.38 -11.29 -8.99
N TRP A 376 5.34 -10.55 -10.10
CA TRP A 376 4.14 -9.80 -10.51
C TRP A 376 2.96 -10.70 -10.91
N LEU A 377 3.24 -11.86 -11.51
CA LEU A 377 2.19 -12.83 -11.84
C LEU A 377 1.70 -13.61 -10.62
N ILE A 378 2.53 -13.85 -9.59
CA ILE A 378 2.04 -14.38 -8.31
C ILE A 378 0.98 -13.44 -7.71
N ILE A 379 1.25 -12.13 -7.69
CA ILE A 379 0.28 -11.11 -7.27
C ILE A 379 -1.02 -11.17 -8.09
N LEU A 380 -0.95 -11.20 -9.42
CA LEU A 380 -2.14 -11.24 -10.29
C LEU A 380 -2.95 -12.53 -10.18
N VAL A 381 -2.29 -13.69 -10.14
CA VAL A 381 -2.97 -14.99 -10.15
C VAL A 381 -3.49 -15.36 -8.76
N SER A 382 -2.97 -14.72 -7.70
CA SER A 382 -3.39 -14.97 -6.32
C SER A 382 -4.88 -14.72 -6.09
N ILE A 383 -5.50 -13.62 -6.54
CA ILE A 383 -6.89 -13.27 -6.18
C ILE A 383 -7.87 -14.43 -6.43
N LYS A 384 -7.82 -15.03 -7.62
CA LYS A 384 -8.68 -16.17 -7.95
C LYS A 384 -8.40 -17.39 -7.11
N ASN A 385 -7.13 -17.70 -6.88
CA ASN A 385 -6.77 -18.90 -6.13
C ASN A 385 -6.99 -18.73 -4.62
N ILE A 386 -6.80 -17.52 -4.06
CA ILE A 386 -7.17 -17.12 -2.69
C ILE A 386 -8.65 -17.38 -2.49
N TYR A 387 -9.49 -16.88 -3.40
CA TYR A 387 -10.93 -17.10 -3.37
C TYR A 387 -11.31 -18.58 -3.50
N GLU A 388 -10.73 -19.31 -4.46
CA GLU A 388 -10.95 -20.76 -4.61
C GLU A 388 -10.58 -21.53 -3.33
N GLU A 389 -9.45 -21.19 -2.68
CA GLU A 389 -8.97 -21.90 -1.48
C GLU A 389 -9.72 -21.51 -0.20
N LEU A 390 -10.04 -20.22 0.00
CA LEU A 390 -10.88 -19.78 1.13
C LEU A 390 -12.28 -20.38 1.05
N LEU A 391 -12.86 -20.51 -0.15
CA LEU A 391 -14.13 -21.23 -0.35
C LEU A 391 -14.04 -22.72 -0.03
N VAL A 392 -12.88 -23.35 -0.20
CA VAL A 392 -12.66 -24.74 0.21
C VAL A 392 -12.57 -24.81 1.74
N GLN A 393 -11.77 -23.95 2.36
CA GLN A 393 -11.60 -23.93 3.82
C GLN A 393 -12.90 -23.58 4.56
N SER A 394 -13.67 -22.59 4.10
CA SER A 394 -14.95 -22.20 4.72
C SER A 394 -16.01 -23.30 4.66
N ARG A 395 -15.91 -24.23 3.69
CA ARG A 395 -16.81 -25.39 3.56
C ARG A 395 -16.36 -26.60 4.37
N ILE A 396 -15.11 -26.61 4.83
CA ILE A 396 -14.58 -27.65 5.73
C ILE A 396 -14.93 -27.31 7.19
N THR A 397 -15.15 -26.03 7.51
CA THR A 397 -15.39 -25.56 8.89
C THR A 397 -16.83 -25.68 9.40
N GLU A 398 -17.83 -25.93 8.55
CA GLU A 398 -19.24 -26.03 8.99
C GLU A 398 -19.77 -27.47 9.17
N ASP A 399 -19.14 -28.49 8.59
CA ASP A 399 -19.58 -29.88 8.75
C ASP A 399 -18.42 -30.88 8.79
N SER A 400 -18.46 -31.75 9.81
CA SER A 400 -17.64 -32.95 10.03
C SER A 400 -16.14 -32.79 10.41
N ALA A 401 -15.90 -32.90 11.71
CA ALA A 401 -14.99 -33.94 12.21
C ALA A 401 -15.83 -35.01 12.93
N PRO A 402 -15.43 -36.29 12.98
CA PRO A 402 -14.16 -36.87 12.53
C PRO A 402 -14.30 -38.02 11.52
N MET A 403 -13.35 -38.13 10.57
CA MET A 403 -12.76 -39.45 10.28
C MET A 403 -11.37 -39.32 9.64
N ILE A 404 -10.35 -39.78 10.35
CA ILE A 404 -9.10 -40.19 9.71
C ILE A 404 -9.39 -41.55 9.09
N ASP A 405 -9.67 -41.58 7.79
CA ASP A 405 -9.62 -42.81 7.01
C ASP A 405 -8.59 -42.69 5.90
N SER A 406 -7.67 -43.64 5.91
CA SER A 406 -6.46 -43.77 5.11
C SER A 406 -6.56 -43.32 3.64
N ILE A 407 -5.71 -42.36 3.24
CA ILE A 407 -5.23 -42.32 1.85
C ILE A 407 -4.09 -43.33 1.73
N ASN A 408 -4.43 -44.47 1.12
CA ASN A 408 -3.56 -45.61 0.90
C ASN A 408 -2.41 -45.26 -0.06
N CYS A 409 -1.18 -45.38 0.42
CA CYS A 409 0.04 -45.00 -0.29
C CYS A 409 0.53 -46.12 -1.23
N TYR A 410 -0.22 -46.43 -2.30
CA TYR A 410 0.23 -47.35 -3.35
C TYR A 410 -0.28 -46.93 -4.75
N TRP A 411 0.67 -46.80 -5.70
CA TRP A 411 0.51 -46.43 -7.12
C TRP A 411 0.22 -44.91 -7.29
N CYS A 412 1.00 -44.10 -8.02
CA CYS A 412 1.99 -44.32 -9.07
C CYS A 412 3.30 -43.53 -8.75
N GLY A 413 4.50 -43.87 -9.22
CA GLY A 413 4.88 -44.75 -10.31
C GLY A 413 6.03 -44.19 -11.15
N TRP A 414 7.09 -43.66 -10.52
CA TRP A 414 8.32 -43.19 -11.19
C TRP A 414 9.58 -43.58 -10.40
N GLN A 415 9.83 -44.89 -10.30
CA GLN A 415 11.18 -45.42 -10.06
C GLN A 415 11.73 -45.97 -11.37
N GLN A 416 12.43 -45.12 -12.13
CA GLN A 416 13.53 -45.51 -13.04
C GLN A 416 14.01 -44.26 -13.79
N LEU A 417 15.19 -43.76 -13.41
CA LEU A 417 16.34 -43.50 -14.29
C LEU A 417 17.46 -42.82 -13.48
N VAL A 418 18.07 -43.62 -12.60
CA VAL A 418 19.47 -43.41 -12.21
C VAL A 418 20.29 -44.41 -13.01
N ARG A 419 21.00 -43.90 -14.02
CA ARG A 419 22.30 -44.40 -14.50
C ARG A 419 22.98 -43.28 -15.29
#